data_AF-A0A9E3UA02-F1
#
_entry.id   AF-A0A9E3UA02-F1
#
_cell.length_a   1.000
_cell.length_b   1.000
_cell.length_c   1.000
_cell.angle_alpha   90.00
_cell.angle_beta   90.00
_cell.angle_gamma   90.00
#
_symmetry.space_group_name_H-M   'P 1'
#
loop_
_entity.id
_entity.type
_entity.pdbx_description
1 polymer ?
#
loop_
_entity_poly.entity_id
_entity_poly.type
_entity_poly.pdbx_seq_one_letter_code
_entity_poly.pdbx_strand_id
1 'polypeptide(L)'
;MSRALFRKSYAAAFAASALVVACSGWDPSRPFEREAPQVREAIGHLDGGDAQSANDLLQEYLSTGSCKEGNIGTPPRVREKSNGTFDLGLALFKLAEKYGRRFGDEEIDAGPVDEVLKQQRAEQVDCALRLVRAVGADAAQPIELRARAKYLEGNLLFLNANYEEAVRAYDGALELAPGMGDAGPIAIGDAARAYAPDPVGRDAAYNRAIALRRIEDKKDAGSDAASDASSNDASDKNDGGGDKNDDKDGGEKSGDAGGNKDGGGKDSGARDSGGNPDDNEPPKPQPQDEKPEKPDPQAPPPPSRQNQDERMLDQLENAPTIQQEDARKRAQRRRVRGTSDK
;
A
#
# COMPACT_ATOMS: atom_id res chain seq x y z
N MET A 1 -71.11 -46.85 18.98
CA MET A 1 -70.83 -45.43 19.30
C MET A 1 -69.33 -45.29 19.54
N SER A 2 -68.66 -44.68 18.56
CA SER A 2 -67.21 -44.68 18.38
C SER A 2 -66.49 -43.74 19.36
N ARG A 3 -65.42 -44.25 19.98
CA ARG A 3 -64.33 -43.43 20.54
C ARG A 3 -63.06 -43.80 19.81
N ALA A 4 -62.62 -42.94 18.90
CA ALA A 4 -61.39 -43.13 18.16
C ALA A 4 -60.61 -41.81 18.10
N LEU A 5 -59.34 -41.93 18.52
CA LEU A 5 -58.18 -41.27 17.93
C LEU A 5 -58.03 -39.75 18.11
N PHE A 6 -57.32 -39.34 19.17
CA PHE A 6 -56.52 -38.11 19.15
C PHE A 6 -55.21 -38.33 19.93
N ARG A 7 -54.24 -38.98 19.27
CA ARG A 7 -52.83 -38.93 19.64
C ARG A 7 -52.01 -39.15 18.38
N LYS A 8 -51.40 -38.09 17.87
CA LYS A 8 -50.09 -38.07 17.18
C LYS A 8 -49.84 -36.65 16.65
N SER A 9 -48.56 -36.32 16.52
CA SER A 9 -48.00 -35.17 15.79
C SER A 9 -47.59 -33.96 16.63
N TYR A 10 -46.56 -34.13 17.47
CA TYR A 10 -45.61 -33.06 17.79
C TYR A 10 -44.21 -33.67 17.92
N ALA A 11 -43.54 -33.89 16.78
CA ALA A 11 -42.13 -34.26 16.74
C ALA A 11 -41.55 -33.94 15.35
N ALA A 12 -41.30 -32.66 15.05
CA ALA A 12 -40.41 -32.23 13.97
C ALA A 12 -40.22 -30.71 14.01
N ALA A 13 -39.33 -30.18 14.85
CA ALA A 13 -38.89 -28.78 14.75
C ALA A 13 -37.58 -28.52 15.52
N PHE A 14 -36.47 -29.18 15.17
CA PHE A 14 -35.16 -28.85 15.76
C PHE A 14 -33.95 -29.11 14.83
N ALA A 15 -34.09 -28.89 13.52
CA ALA A 15 -32.98 -29.14 12.58
C ALA A 15 -32.85 -28.07 11.48
N ALA A 16 -32.72 -26.79 11.85
CA ALA A 16 -32.49 -25.74 10.84
C ALA A 16 -31.79 -24.47 11.40
N SER A 17 -30.73 -24.61 12.22
CA SER A 17 -30.00 -23.43 12.73
C SER A 17 -28.47 -23.51 12.65
N ALA A 18 -27.89 -24.50 11.96
CA ALA A 18 -26.45 -24.74 11.99
C ALA A 18 -25.65 -24.29 10.75
N LEU A 19 -26.21 -23.50 9.82
CA LEU A 19 -25.56 -23.22 8.52
C LEU A 19 -25.14 -21.76 8.27
N VAL A 20 -25.13 -20.88 9.28
CA VAL A 20 -24.73 -19.47 9.07
C VAL A 20 -23.28 -19.17 9.51
N VAL A 21 -22.51 -20.17 9.98
CA VAL A 21 -21.18 -19.92 10.60
C VAL A 21 -20.01 -19.99 9.60
N ALA A 22 -20.24 -20.30 8.33
CA ALA A 22 -19.15 -20.63 7.40
C ALA A 22 -18.43 -19.44 6.73
N CYS A 23 -18.80 -18.18 7.00
CA CYS A 23 -18.28 -17.04 6.25
C CYS A 23 -17.44 -16.02 7.05
N SER A 24 -17.19 -16.25 8.35
CA SER A 24 -16.60 -15.21 9.23
C SER A 24 -15.10 -15.37 9.53
N GLY A 25 -14.38 -16.31 8.90
CA GLY A 25 -13.02 -16.64 9.31
C GLY A 25 -12.92 -17.12 10.77
N TRP A 26 -14.04 -17.63 11.30
CA TRP A 26 -14.17 -18.13 12.66
C TRP A 26 -13.52 -19.51 12.75
N ASP A 27 -12.44 -19.62 13.52
CA ASP A 27 -11.88 -20.91 13.89
C ASP A 27 -12.75 -21.54 15.00
N PRO A 28 -13.49 -22.63 14.71
CA PRO A 28 -14.33 -23.29 15.71
C PRO A 28 -13.53 -23.84 16.89
N SER A 29 -12.21 -24.04 16.73
CA SER A 29 -11.34 -24.49 17.81
C SER A 29 -10.96 -23.36 18.78
N ARG A 30 -11.09 -22.09 18.36
CA ARG A 30 -10.65 -20.89 19.11
C ARG A 30 -11.62 -19.72 18.99
N PRO A 31 -12.91 -19.92 19.31
CA PRO A 31 -13.97 -18.94 19.07
C PRO A 31 -13.82 -17.61 19.82
N PHE A 32 -12.94 -17.54 20.82
CA PHE A 32 -12.84 -16.40 21.73
C PHE A 32 -11.46 -15.73 21.80
N GLU A 33 -10.49 -16.13 20.98
CA GLU A 33 -9.14 -15.53 21.08
C GLU A 33 -9.13 -14.03 20.71
N ARG A 34 -9.91 -13.64 19.69
CA ARG A 34 -10.14 -12.22 19.34
C ARG A 34 -11.16 -11.52 20.25
N GLU A 35 -11.97 -12.29 20.97
CA GLU A 35 -13.04 -11.78 21.85
C GLU A 35 -12.58 -11.63 23.30
N ALA A 36 -11.31 -11.93 23.61
CA ALA A 36 -10.74 -11.66 24.93
C ALA A 36 -10.93 -10.17 25.28
N PRO A 37 -11.49 -9.83 26.46
CA PRO A 37 -11.75 -8.44 26.83
C PRO A 37 -10.50 -7.55 26.71
N GLN A 38 -9.34 -8.05 27.13
CA GLN A 38 -8.07 -7.30 27.03
C GLN A 38 -7.67 -7.00 25.57
N VAL A 39 -7.90 -7.95 24.66
CA VAL A 39 -7.57 -7.76 23.23
C VAL A 39 -8.52 -6.74 22.61
N ARG A 40 -9.82 -6.81 22.93
CA ARG A 40 -10.80 -5.81 22.47
C ARG A 40 -10.50 -4.41 22.96
N GLU A 41 -10.11 -4.28 24.22
CA GLU A 41 -9.68 -3.01 24.80
C GLU A 41 -8.42 -2.48 24.11
N ALA A 42 -7.41 -3.33 23.90
CA ALA A 42 -6.19 -2.96 23.18
C ALA A 42 -6.46 -2.53 21.73
N ILE A 43 -7.37 -3.21 21.01
CA ILE A 43 -7.80 -2.79 19.67
C ILE A 43 -8.47 -1.41 19.73
N GLY A 44 -9.34 -1.17 20.72
CA GLY A 44 -9.93 0.15 20.94
C GLY A 44 -8.89 1.25 21.15
N HIS A 45 -7.80 0.96 21.89
CA HIS A 45 -6.67 1.87 22.03
C HIS A 45 -5.92 2.09 20.70
N LEU A 46 -5.69 1.06 19.89
CA LEU A 46 -5.07 1.20 18.57
C LEU A 46 -5.90 2.08 17.63
N ASP A 47 -7.21 1.83 17.57
CA ASP A 47 -8.15 2.60 16.76
C ASP A 47 -8.23 4.05 17.23
N GLY A 48 -8.10 4.28 18.54
CA GLY A 48 -7.99 5.61 19.16
C GLY A 48 -6.63 6.30 18.98
N GLY A 49 -5.64 5.64 18.36
CA GLY A 49 -4.29 6.17 18.16
C GLY A 49 -3.36 6.07 19.39
N ASP A 50 -3.82 5.42 20.46
CA ASP A 50 -3.04 5.19 21.69
C ASP A 50 -2.30 3.84 21.62
N ALA A 51 -1.29 3.79 20.76
CA ALA A 51 -0.48 2.59 20.58
C ALA A 51 0.29 2.14 21.83
N GLN A 52 0.52 3.04 22.80
CA GLN A 52 1.25 2.69 24.03
C GLN A 52 0.38 1.84 24.95
N SER A 53 -0.84 2.30 25.24
CA SER A 53 -1.78 1.53 26.07
C SER A 53 -2.13 0.17 25.43
N ALA A 54 -2.30 0.14 24.11
CA ALA A 54 -2.50 -1.11 23.39
C ALA A 54 -1.32 -2.07 23.53
N ASN A 55 -0.09 -1.57 23.37
CA ASN A 55 1.12 -2.36 23.55
C ASN A 55 1.18 -2.96 24.97
N ASP A 56 0.93 -2.15 26.00
CA ASP A 56 1.07 -2.59 27.39
C ASP A 56 0.05 -3.70 27.74
N LEU A 57 -1.22 -3.54 27.33
CA LEU A 57 -2.26 -4.56 27.49
C LEU A 57 -1.92 -5.87 26.76
N LEU A 58 -1.42 -5.78 25.53
CA LEU A 58 -1.10 -6.95 24.73
C LEU A 58 0.17 -7.67 25.23
N GLN A 59 1.17 -6.95 25.72
CA GLN A 59 2.35 -7.53 26.36
C GLN A 59 1.98 -8.30 27.62
N GLU A 60 1.06 -7.79 28.44
CA GLU A 60 0.54 -8.50 29.61
C GLU A 60 -0.24 -9.75 29.19
N TYR A 61 -1.17 -9.60 28.25
CA TYR A 61 -2.02 -10.68 27.74
C TYR A 61 -1.23 -11.87 27.17
N LEU A 62 -0.14 -11.58 26.46
CA LEU A 62 0.75 -12.57 25.85
C LEU A 62 1.91 -12.98 26.76
N SER A 63 2.13 -12.24 27.86
CA SER A 63 3.24 -12.43 28.80
C SER A 63 4.62 -12.33 28.13
N THR A 64 4.76 -11.44 27.14
CA THR A 64 6.00 -11.21 26.39
C THR A 64 7.01 -10.36 27.15
N GLY A 65 6.51 -9.56 28.11
CA GLY A 65 7.28 -8.47 28.72
C GLY A 65 7.48 -7.29 27.77
N SER A 66 8.13 -6.25 28.28
CA SER A 66 8.45 -5.01 27.56
C SER A 66 9.52 -5.23 26.47
N CYS A 67 9.33 -4.63 25.30
CA CYS A 67 10.38 -4.47 24.30
C CYS A 67 11.54 -3.64 24.88
N LYS A 68 12.75 -4.21 24.91
CA LYS A 68 13.99 -3.55 25.36
C LYS A 68 15.14 -3.94 24.44
N GLU A 69 15.89 -2.97 23.92
CA GLU A 69 17.08 -3.23 23.08
C GLU A 69 16.77 -4.15 21.89
N GLY A 70 15.60 -3.97 21.25
CA GLY A 70 15.17 -4.84 20.14
C GLY A 70 14.80 -6.28 20.55
N ASN A 71 14.71 -6.56 21.85
CA ASN A 71 14.34 -7.85 22.40
C ASN A 71 12.96 -7.82 23.06
N ILE A 72 12.11 -8.77 22.66
CA ILE A 72 10.81 -9.05 23.29
C ILE A 72 10.68 -10.56 23.52
N GLY A 73 10.07 -10.96 24.63
CA GLY A 73 9.88 -12.37 24.96
C GLY A 73 8.90 -13.04 23.98
N THR A 74 9.21 -14.28 23.59
CA THR A 74 8.37 -15.09 22.70
C THR A 74 7.92 -16.38 23.39
N PRO A 75 7.16 -16.29 24.51
CA PRO A 75 6.66 -17.48 25.20
C PRO A 75 5.73 -18.30 24.28
N PRO A 76 5.45 -19.58 24.59
CA PRO A 76 4.56 -20.43 23.79
C PRO A 76 3.20 -19.77 23.46
N ARG A 77 2.69 -18.95 24.38
CA ARG A 77 1.47 -18.15 24.21
C ARG A 77 1.46 -17.27 22.95
N VAL A 78 2.61 -16.80 22.50
CA VAL A 78 2.73 -15.98 21.27
C VAL A 78 2.29 -16.77 20.04
N ARG A 79 2.60 -18.06 19.96
CA ARG A 79 2.14 -18.96 18.89
C ARG A 79 0.73 -19.45 19.11
N GLU A 80 0.36 -19.67 20.38
CA GLU A 80 -0.99 -20.08 20.73
C GLU A 80 -2.00 -18.96 20.50
N LYS A 81 -1.62 -17.68 20.52
CA LYS A 81 -2.54 -16.54 20.40
C LYS A 81 -2.14 -15.61 19.26
N SER A 82 -1.97 -16.18 18.07
CA SER A 82 -1.41 -15.50 16.89
C SER A 82 -2.13 -14.22 16.48
N ASN A 83 -3.45 -14.12 16.69
CA ASN A 83 -4.19 -12.87 16.45
C ASN A 83 -3.71 -11.74 17.39
N GLY A 84 -3.68 -11.99 18.69
CA GLY A 84 -3.18 -11.00 19.67
C GLY A 84 -1.71 -10.69 19.47
N THR A 85 -0.90 -11.68 19.06
CA THR A 85 0.50 -11.49 18.68
C THR A 85 0.66 -10.56 17.48
N PHE A 86 -0.18 -10.73 16.46
CA PHE A 86 -0.20 -9.85 15.30
C PHE A 86 -0.61 -8.42 15.71
N ASP A 87 -1.64 -8.27 16.54
CA ASP A 87 -2.07 -6.98 17.07
C ASP A 87 -0.97 -6.30 17.91
N LEU A 88 -0.17 -7.06 18.67
CA LEU A 88 1.00 -6.53 19.38
C LEU A 88 2.08 -6.03 18.40
N GLY A 89 2.30 -6.77 17.30
CA GLY A 89 3.16 -6.32 16.21
C GLY A 89 2.68 -4.98 15.60
N LEU A 90 1.38 -4.80 15.42
CA LEU A 90 0.79 -3.53 14.95
C LEU A 90 1.01 -2.40 15.95
N ALA A 91 0.82 -2.65 17.25
CA ALA A 91 1.08 -1.66 18.29
C ALA A 91 2.53 -1.17 18.29
N LEU A 92 3.49 -2.12 18.22
CA LEU A 92 4.92 -1.80 18.13
C LEU A 92 5.27 -1.06 16.83
N PHE A 93 4.66 -1.43 15.70
CA PHE A 93 4.80 -0.67 14.44
C PHE A 93 4.34 0.79 14.61
N LYS A 94 3.17 1.02 15.23
CA LYS A 94 2.66 2.37 15.51
C LYS A 94 3.54 3.16 16.49
N LEU A 95 4.18 2.50 17.44
CA LEU A 95 5.19 3.14 18.30
C LEU A 95 6.45 3.50 17.51
N ALA A 96 6.94 2.61 16.64
CA ALA A 96 8.08 2.87 15.77
C ALA A 96 7.86 4.07 14.83
N GLU A 97 6.64 4.25 14.32
CA GLU A 97 6.26 5.40 13.49
C GLU A 97 6.41 6.74 14.23
N LYS A 98 6.33 6.77 15.57
CA LYS A 98 6.57 8.00 16.37
C LYS A 98 8.04 8.40 16.38
N TYR A 99 8.96 7.45 16.21
CA TYR A 99 10.40 7.65 16.35
C TYR A 99 11.08 7.95 15.00
N GLY A 100 10.53 8.90 14.25
CA GLY A 100 11.18 9.52 13.10
C GLY A 100 10.18 9.92 12.02
N ARG A 101 10.65 10.03 10.78
CA ARG A 101 9.81 10.45 9.64
C ARG A 101 8.76 9.39 9.31
N ARG A 102 7.56 9.85 8.95
CA ARG A 102 6.49 8.99 8.43
C ARG A 102 6.90 8.46 7.07
N PHE A 103 6.35 7.29 6.74
CA PHE A 103 6.46 6.70 5.41
C PHE A 103 6.09 7.74 4.34
N GLY A 104 7.02 8.02 3.42
CA GLY A 104 6.81 8.99 2.33
C GLY A 104 7.34 10.41 2.59
N ASP A 105 7.60 10.81 3.84
CA ASP A 105 8.12 12.15 4.17
C ASP A 105 9.67 12.18 4.22
N GLU A 106 10.33 11.07 3.92
CA GLU A 106 11.79 10.95 3.96
C GLU A 106 12.54 11.67 2.83
N GLU A 107 11.87 11.98 1.72
CA GLU A 107 12.44 12.77 0.60
C GLU A 107 12.53 14.27 0.89
N ILE A 108 11.72 14.78 1.83
CA ILE A 108 11.76 16.18 2.17
C ILE A 108 13.00 16.38 3.04
N ASP A 109 13.91 17.24 2.56
CA ASP A 109 15.19 17.65 3.15
C ASP A 109 14.99 18.32 4.52
N ALA A 110 14.51 17.53 5.49
CA ALA A 110 14.05 17.97 6.81
C ALA A 110 15.18 18.04 7.84
N GLY A 111 16.44 18.06 7.39
CA GLY A 111 17.62 18.14 8.26
C GLY A 111 18.04 16.79 8.86
N PRO A 112 19.06 16.81 9.74
CA PRO A 112 19.64 15.61 10.33
C PRO A 112 18.63 14.88 11.21
N VAL A 113 18.49 13.57 10.99
CA VAL A 113 17.68 12.71 11.86
C VAL A 113 18.43 12.51 13.18
N ASP A 114 17.73 12.66 14.30
CA ASP A 114 18.29 12.32 15.61
C ASP A 114 18.60 10.81 15.67
N GLU A 115 19.88 10.46 15.77
CA GLU A 115 20.33 9.07 15.84
C GLU A 115 19.75 8.32 17.05
N VAL A 116 19.40 9.01 18.15
CA VAL A 116 18.73 8.40 19.31
C VAL A 116 17.32 7.96 18.94
N LEU A 117 16.55 8.80 18.24
CA LEU A 117 15.20 8.45 17.79
C LEU A 117 15.25 7.31 16.76
N LYS A 118 16.23 7.35 15.86
CA LYS A 118 16.45 6.26 14.89
C LYS A 118 16.77 4.94 15.57
N GLN A 119 17.58 4.95 16.63
CA GLN A 119 17.85 3.76 17.43
C GLN A 119 16.60 3.25 18.14
N GLN A 120 15.80 4.15 18.74
CA GLN A 120 14.53 3.78 19.38
C GLN A 120 13.54 3.16 18.37
N ARG A 121 13.45 3.71 17.16
CA ARG A 121 12.68 3.12 16.06
C ARG A 121 13.17 1.71 15.76
N ALA A 122 14.48 1.55 15.56
CA ALA A 122 15.06 0.26 15.19
C ALA A 122 14.73 -0.81 16.25
N GLU A 123 14.80 -0.47 17.54
CA GLU A 123 14.45 -1.37 18.63
C GLU A 123 12.97 -1.78 18.59
N GLN A 124 12.03 -0.85 18.38
CA GLN A 124 10.61 -1.18 18.26
C GLN A 124 10.36 -2.08 17.04
N VAL A 125 11.02 -1.78 15.91
CA VAL A 125 10.92 -2.59 14.69
C VAL A 125 11.42 -4.01 14.92
N ASP A 126 12.58 -4.18 15.57
CA ASP A 126 13.16 -5.49 15.84
C ASP A 126 12.27 -6.35 16.75
N CYS A 127 11.68 -5.74 17.78
CA CYS A 127 10.70 -6.42 18.63
C CYS A 127 9.47 -6.86 17.83
N ALA A 128 8.91 -5.98 17.00
CA ALA A 128 7.75 -6.28 16.17
C ALA A 128 8.05 -7.41 15.17
N LEU A 129 9.22 -7.36 14.51
CA LEU A 129 9.66 -8.37 13.55
C LEU A 129 9.70 -9.78 14.15
N ARG A 130 10.16 -9.93 15.40
CA ARG A 130 10.18 -11.24 16.08
C ARG A 130 8.79 -11.85 16.24
N LEU A 131 7.80 -11.02 16.54
CA LEU A 131 6.41 -11.45 16.72
C LEU A 131 5.76 -11.80 15.38
N VAL A 132 5.82 -10.89 14.40
CA VAL A 132 5.12 -11.07 13.12
C VAL A 132 5.74 -12.16 12.27
N ARG A 133 7.07 -12.37 12.34
CA ARG A 133 7.74 -13.50 11.67
C ARG A 133 7.28 -14.83 12.23
N ALA A 134 7.05 -14.91 13.55
CA ALA A 134 6.53 -16.13 14.17
C ALA A 134 5.11 -16.46 13.68
N VAL A 135 4.26 -15.46 13.52
CA VAL A 135 2.90 -15.63 12.97
C VAL A 135 2.93 -15.98 11.48
N GLY A 136 3.70 -15.25 10.67
CA GLY A 136 3.75 -15.44 9.22
C GLY A 136 4.39 -16.78 8.78
N ALA A 137 5.34 -17.30 9.56
CA ALA A 137 6.02 -18.56 9.27
C ALA A 137 5.24 -19.81 9.70
N ASP A 138 4.28 -19.69 10.62
CA ASP A 138 3.51 -20.82 11.12
C ASP A 138 2.42 -21.23 10.12
N ALA A 139 2.64 -22.34 9.43
CA ALA A 139 1.70 -22.88 8.46
C ALA A 139 0.37 -23.37 9.06
N ALA A 140 0.28 -23.53 10.38
CA ALA A 140 -0.98 -23.86 11.05
C ALA A 140 -1.93 -22.65 11.13
N GLN A 141 -1.44 -21.42 10.90
CA GLN A 141 -2.25 -20.21 10.93
C GLN A 141 -3.06 -20.03 9.64
N PRO A 142 -4.23 -19.35 9.71
CA PRO A 142 -5.00 -18.99 8.52
C PRO A 142 -4.18 -18.21 7.50
N ILE A 143 -4.42 -18.46 6.21
CA ILE A 143 -3.66 -17.87 5.10
C ILE A 143 -3.74 -16.34 5.16
N GLU A 144 -4.90 -15.80 5.49
CA GLU A 144 -5.17 -14.37 5.59
C GLU A 144 -4.34 -13.72 6.70
N LEU A 145 -4.24 -14.37 7.87
CA LEU A 145 -3.43 -13.87 8.99
C LEU A 145 -1.94 -13.90 8.64
N ARG A 146 -1.49 -14.97 7.97
CA ARG A 146 -0.09 -15.09 7.52
C ARG A 146 0.26 -14.03 6.48
N ALA A 147 -0.63 -13.77 5.52
CA ALA A 147 -0.45 -12.72 4.52
C ALA A 147 -0.34 -11.35 5.16
N ARG A 148 -1.23 -11.03 6.11
CA ARG A 148 -1.18 -9.78 6.90
C ARG A 148 0.11 -9.64 7.70
N ALA A 149 0.56 -10.71 8.34
CA ALA A 149 1.82 -10.72 9.09
C ALA A 149 3.03 -10.47 8.17
N LYS A 150 3.05 -11.05 6.96
CA LYS A 150 4.08 -10.82 5.95
C LYS A 150 4.07 -9.40 5.40
N TYR A 151 2.89 -8.85 5.16
CA TYR A 151 2.73 -7.46 4.77
C TYR A 151 3.25 -6.49 5.84
N LEU A 152 2.90 -6.73 7.11
CA LEU A 152 3.40 -5.95 8.24
C LEU A 152 4.92 -6.09 8.42
N GLU A 153 5.48 -7.29 8.22
CA GLU A 153 6.93 -7.52 8.17
C GLU A 153 7.61 -6.62 7.13
N GLY A 154 7.04 -6.52 5.92
CA GLY A 154 7.53 -5.61 4.89
C GLY A 154 7.48 -4.14 5.30
N ASN A 155 6.38 -3.69 5.90
CA ASN A 155 6.23 -2.31 6.37
C ASN A 155 7.26 -1.96 7.45
N LEU A 156 7.51 -2.90 8.37
CA LEU A 156 8.52 -2.76 9.43
C LEU A 156 9.94 -2.64 8.86
N LEU A 157 10.30 -3.50 7.91
CA LEU A 157 11.60 -3.46 7.22
C LEU A 157 11.77 -2.17 6.42
N PHE A 158 10.69 -1.70 5.80
CA PHE A 158 10.67 -0.42 5.10
C PHE A 158 10.97 0.75 6.05
N LEU A 159 10.38 0.79 7.26
CA LEU A 159 10.61 1.85 8.24
C LEU A 159 12.09 2.00 8.65
N ASN A 160 12.84 0.90 8.61
CA ASN A 160 14.29 0.87 8.87
C ASN A 160 15.14 1.04 7.60
N ALA A 161 14.52 1.38 6.46
CA ALA A 161 15.15 1.51 5.15
C ALA A 161 15.83 0.23 4.61
N ASN A 162 15.42 -0.95 5.11
CA ASN A 162 15.85 -2.27 4.65
C ASN A 162 14.99 -2.73 3.47
N TYR A 163 15.07 -2.00 2.36
CA TYR A 163 14.12 -2.12 1.25
C TYR A 163 14.19 -3.49 0.54
N GLU A 164 15.38 -4.10 0.41
CA GLU A 164 15.52 -5.42 -0.22
C GLU A 164 14.80 -6.52 0.57
N GLU A 165 14.91 -6.48 1.91
CA GLU A 165 14.19 -7.42 2.76
C GLU A 165 12.69 -7.11 2.78
N ALA A 166 12.32 -5.83 2.75
CA ALA A 166 10.92 -5.42 2.65
C ALA A 166 10.26 -6.00 1.39
N VAL A 167 10.93 -5.92 0.22
CA VAL A 167 10.45 -6.53 -1.03
C VAL A 167 10.21 -8.02 -0.87
N ARG A 168 11.15 -8.76 -0.27
CA ARG A 168 10.98 -10.21 -0.02
C ARG A 168 9.79 -10.52 0.90
N ALA A 169 9.56 -9.69 1.92
CA ALA A 169 8.42 -9.84 2.81
C ALA A 169 7.09 -9.56 2.08
N TYR A 170 7.04 -8.52 1.24
CA TYR A 170 5.88 -8.24 0.39
C TYR A 170 5.63 -9.33 -0.65
N ASP A 171 6.68 -9.90 -1.25
CA ASP A 171 6.57 -11.06 -2.13
C ASP A 171 5.91 -12.23 -1.40
N GLY A 172 6.37 -12.54 -0.17
CA GLY A 172 5.74 -13.57 0.66
C GLY A 172 4.29 -13.26 1.06
N ALA A 173 3.90 -11.98 1.15
CA ALA A 173 2.50 -11.61 1.34
C ALA A 173 1.67 -11.84 0.07
N LEU A 174 2.22 -11.48 -1.11
CA LEU A 174 1.58 -11.62 -2.42
C LEU A 174 1.43 -13.08 -2.86
N GLU A 175 2.33 -13.96 -2.43
CA GLU A 175 2.19 -15.42 -2.62
C GLU A 175 0.95 -15.98 -1.91
N LEU A 176 0.59 -15.40 -0.75
CA LEU A 176 -0.55 -15.85 0.07
C LEU A 176 -1.84 -15.09 -0.28
N ALA A 177 -1.73 -13.80 -0.58
CA ALA A 177 -2.82 -12.90 -0.94
C ALA A 177 -2.43 -12.09 -2.18
N PRO A 178 -2.73 -12.58 -3.39
CA PRO A 178 -2.40 -11.88 -4.62
C PRO A 178 -3.07 -10.50 -4.70
N GLY A 179 -2.36 -9.52 -5.28
CA GLY A 179 -2.90 -8.19 -5.53
C GLY A 179 -4.06 -8.24 -6.54
N MET A 180 -5.27 -8.05 -6.05
CA MET A 180 -6.49 -7.93 -6.87
C MET A 180 -6.98 -6.48 -6.85
N GLY A 181 -7.55 -6.01 -7.96
CA GLY A 181 -8.20 -4.70 -8.00
C GLY A 181 -9.49 -4.67 -7.16
N ASP A 182 -10.05 -3.48 -6.96
CA ASP A 182 -11.26 -3.28 -6.15
C ASP A 182 -12.49 -4.05 -6.69
N ALA A 183 -12.46 -4.42 -7.97
CA ALA A 183 -13.47 -5.27 -8.61
C ALA A 183 -13.37 -6.76 -8.20
N GLY A 184 -12.42 -7.12 -7.32
CA GLY A 184 -12.10 -8.51 -6.98
C GLY A 184 -11.33 -9.20 -8.10
N PRO A 185 -11.16 -10.54 -8.04
CA PRO A 185 -10.68 -11.27 -9.21
C PRO A 185 -11.65 -10.97 -10.36
N ILE A 186 -11.12 -10.60 -11.53
CA ILE A 186 -11.93 -10.50 -12.76
C ILE A 186 -12.46 -11.91 -13.01
N ALA A 187 -13.63 -12.18 -12.45
CA ALA A 187 -14.28 -13.46 -12.55
C ALA A 187 -14.65 -13.65 -14.01
N ILE A 188 -13.94 -14.56 -14.68
CA ILE A 188 -14.37 -15.09 -15.96
C ILE A 188 -15.55 -16.04 -15.64
N GLY A 189 -16.73 -15.48 -15.38
CA GLY A 189 -17.99 -16.20 -15.25
C GLY A 189 -18.76 -16.05 -13.92
N ASP A 190 -20.04 -16.39 -14.02
CA ASP A 190 -21.15 -16.18 -13.07
C ASP A 190 -21.03 -16.96 -11.74
N ALA A 191 -19.94 -17.73 -11.57
CA ALA A 191 -19.76 -18.67 -10.47
C ALA A 191 -18.71 -18.24 -9.42
N ALA A 192 -18.04 -17.10 -9.61
CA ALA A 192 -17.09 -16.61 -8.62
C ALA A 192 -17.84 -16.04 -7.42
N ARG A 193 -17.73 -16.72 -6.27
CA ARG A 193 -18.13 -16.15 -4.99
C ARG A 193 -17.45 -14.78 -4.84
N ALA A 194 -18.25 -13.75 -4.58
CA ALA A 194 -17.77 -12.43 -4.19
C ALA A 194 -17.11 -12.53 -2.80
N TYR A 195 -15.86 -13.00 -2.75
CA TYR A 195 -15.03 -12.78 -1.57
C TYR A 195 -14.77 -11.28 -1.50
N ALA A 196 -15.04 -10.68 -0.33
CA ALA A 196 -14.57 -9.32 -0.07
C ALA A 196 -13.04 -9.34 -0.23
N PRO A 197 -12.47 -8.65 -1.23
CA PRO A 197 -11.05 -8.73 -1.48
C PRO A 197 -10.32 -8.15 -0.27
N ASP A 198 -9.46 -8.96 0.37
CA ASP A 198 -8.58 -8.45 1.42
C ASP A 198 -7.63 -7.43 0.77
N PRO A 199 -7.60 -6.16 1.22
CA PRO A 199 -6.76 -5.13 0.61
C PRO A 199 -5.26 -5.43 0.72
N VAL A 200 -4.85 -6.36 1.59
CA VAL A 200 -3.45 -6.71 1.85
C VAL A 200 -2.65 -6.99 0.59
N GLY A 201 -3.22 -7.73 -0.37
CA GLY A 201 -2.50 -8.04 -1.62
C GLY A 201 -2.25 -6.79 -2.46
N ARG A 202 -3.26 -5.93 -2.59
CA ARG A 202 -3.16 -4.67 -3.34
C ARG A 202 -2.14 -3.73 -2.66
N ASP A 203 -2.25 -3.59 -1.35
CA ASP A 203 -1.40 -2.70 -0.55
C ASP A 203 0.05 -3.21 -0.51
N ALA A 204 0.27 -4.52 -0.43
CA ALA A 204 1.60 -5.15 -0.54
C ALA A 204 2.24 -4.91 -1.92
N ALA A 205 1.49 -5.05 -3.01
CA ALA A 205 1.99 -4.76 -4.35
C ALA A 205 2.41 -3.29 -4.51
N TYR A 206 1.61 -2.37 -3.96
CA TYR A 206 1.91 -0.94 -3.97
C TYR A 206 3.18 -0.63 -3.16
N ASN A 207 3.27 -1.08 -1.90
CA ASN A 207 4.43 -0.81 -1.05
C ASN A 207 5.70 -1.48 -1.58
N ARG A 208 5.58 -2.66 -2.22
CA ARG A 208 6.67 -3.32 -2.92
C ARG A 208 7.23 -2.47 -4.06
N ALA A 209 6.36 -1.87 -4.87
CA ALA A 209 6.79 -1.00 -5.97
C ALA A 209 7.55 0.24 -5.44
N ILE A 210 7.08 0.82 -4.32
CA ILE A 210 7.79 1.92 -3.65
C ILE A 210 9.17 1.44 -3.16
N ALA A 211 9.24 0.28 -2.49
CA ALA A 211 10.50 -0.27 -2.00
C ALA A 211 11.51 -0.52 -3.14
N LEU A 212 11.06 -1.05 -4.28
CA LEU A 212 11.89 -1.22 -5.47
C LEU A 212 12.44 0.11 -6.00
N ARG A 213 11.57 1.12 -6.12
CA ARG A 213 11.99 2.46 -6.53
C ARG A 213 13.05 3.03 -5.58
N ARG A 214 12.91 2.82 -4.26
CA ARG A 214 13.91 3.25 -3.27
C ARG A 214 15.26 2.55 -3.42
N ILE A 215 15.26 1.28 -3.83
CA ILE A 215 16.49 0.53 -4.13
C ILE A 215 17.18 1.13 -5.36
N GLU A 216 16.42 1.57 -6.37
CA GLU A 216 16.94 2.24 -7.57
C GLU A 216 17.49 3.64 -7.23
N ASP A 217 16.72 4.48 -6.54
CA ASP A 217 17.14 5.83 -6.15
C ASP A 217 18.46 5.82 -5.35
N LYS A 218 18.65 4.84 -4.46
CA LYS A 218 19.90 4.66 -3.69
C LYS A 218 21.11 4.34 -4.57
N LYS A 219 20.93 3.68 -5.72
CA LYS A 219 22.02 3.34 -6.65
C LYS A 219 22.42 4.56 -7.48
N ASP A 220 21.45 5.37 -7.89
CA ASP A 220 21.68 6.55 -8.72
C ASP A 220 22.40 7.66 -7.92
N ALA A 221 22.00 7.89 -6.67
CA ALA A 221 22.62 8.89 -5.79
C ALA A 221 24.13 8.63 -5.50
N GLY A 222 24.61 7.40 -5.66
CA GLY A 222 26.02 7.04 -5.44
C GLY A 222 26.92 7.21 -6.68
N SER A 223 26.35 7.28 -7.88
CA SER A 223 27.13 7.24 -9.13
C SER A 223 27.46 8.63 -9.68
N ASP A 224 26.62 9.63 -9.42
CA ASP A 224 26.81 10.98 -9.97
C ASP A 224 27.72 11.89 -9.12
N ALA A 225 27.96 11.53 -7.85
CA ALA A 225 28.83 12.31 -6.96
C ALA A 225 30.35 12.12 -7.23
N ALA A 226 30.73 11.14 -8.05
CA ALA A 226 32.14 10.82 -8.34
C ALA A 226 32.67 11.46 -9.64
N SER A 227 31.81 12.06 -10.47
CA SER A 227 32.16 12.40 -11.86
C SER A 227 32.58 13.86 -12.08
N ASP A 228 32.29 14.77 -11.15
CA ASP A 228 32.51 16.22 -11.33
C ASP A 228 33.72 16.80 -10.57
N ALA A 229 34.54 15.95 -9.95
CA ALA A 229 35.75 16.37 -9.23
C ALA A 229 37.04 16.36 -10.07
N SER A 230 36.98 16.17 -11.39
CA SER A 230 38.16 16.19 -12.25
C SER A 230 37.99 17.09 -13.47
N SER A 231 37.87 18.40 -13.25
CA SER A 231 38.16 19.43 -14.25
C SER A 231 38.58 20.74 -13.59
N ASN A 232 39.70 20.71 -12.85
CA ASN A 232 40.49 21.91 -12.63
C ASN A 232 41.45 22.08 -13.81
N ASP A 233 41.02 22.95 -14.72
CA ASP A 233 41.80 24.08 -15.22
C ASP A 233 43.22 24.20 -14.63
N ALA A 234 44.21 23.94 -15.47
CA ALA A 234 45.59 24.37 -15.28
C ALA A 234 46.09 24.91 -16.60
N SER A 235 45.56 26.06 -16.98
CA SER A 235 46.12 26.92 -18.03
C SER A 235 46.68 28.21 -17.41
N ASP A 236 47.87 28.16 -16.82
CA ASP A 236 48.78 29.30 -16.93
C ASP A 236 50.26 28.90 -16.83
N LYS A 237 51.03 29.57 -17.68
CA LYS A 237 52.44 29.34 -18.02
C LYS A 237 53.35 29.90 -16.93
N ASN A 238 54.41 29.17 -16.57
CA ASN A 238 55.71 29.81 -16.43
C ASN A 238 56.89 28.83 -16.60
N ASP A 239 57.86 29.29 -17.38
CA ASP A 239 59.13 28.66 -17.74
C ASP A 239 60.05 28.45 -16.52
N GLY A 240 60.83 27.36 -16.55
CA GLY A 240 61.96 27.17 -15.64
C GLY A 240 62.53 25.76 -15.68
N GLY A 241 63.64 25.57 -16.40
CA GLY A 241 64.22 24.27 -16.74
C GLY A 241 64.89 23.45 -15.63
N GLY A 242 65.39 22.27 -16.02
CA GLY A 242 66.28 21.39 -15.23
C GLY A 242 65.79 19.94 -15.20
N ASP A 243 66.03 19.14 -16.24
CA ASP A 243 67.18 18.21 -16.41
C ASP A 243 67.08 16.89 -15.60
N LYS A 244 66.82 15.81 -16.35
CA LYS A 244 67.39 14.44 -16.29
C LYS A 244 66.93 13.34 -15.32
N ASN A 245 66.76 12.16 -15.99
CA ASN A 245 66.94 10.76 -15.58
C ASN A 245 65.77 10.09 -14.80
N ASP A 246 65.42 8.83 -14.96
CA ASP A 246 65.69 7.75 -15.93
C ASP A 246 64.71 6.59 -15.57
N ASP A 247 64.30 5.82 -16.59
CA ASP A 247 64.01 4.37 -16.59
C ASP A 247 62.99 3.68 -15.65
N LYS A 248 61.93 3.11 -16.27
CA LYS A 248 61.52 1.68 -16.35
C LYS A 248 59.99 1.59 -16.54
N ASP A 249 59.42 1.16 -17.66
CA ASP A 249 59.56 -0.06 -18.49
C ASP A 249 58.78 -1.29 -17.97
N GLY A 250 57.94 -1.84 -18.87
CA GLY A 250 57.18 -3.09 -18.81
C GLY A 250 55.75 -2.99 -18.22
N GLY A 251 54.65 -3.31 -18.90
CA GLY A 251 54.40 -3.89 -20.23
C GLY A 251 52.97 -4.49 -20.29
N GLU A 252 52.26 -4.25 -21.41
CA GLU A 252 51.36 -5.13 -22.21
C GLU A 252 50.43 -6.19 -21.54
N LYS A 253 49.25 -6.62 -22.03
CA LYS A 253 48.40 -6.40 -23.22
C LYS A 253 47.10 -7.24 -23.06
N SER A 254 46.13 -6.95 -23.92
CA SER A 254 45.01 -7.81 -24.41
C SER A 254 43.81 -7.96 -23.48
N GLY A 255 42.55 -7.94 -23.95
CA GLY A 255 42.02 -7.96 -25.32
C GLY A 255 40.59 -8.55 -25.28
N ASP A 256 39.85 -8.33 -26.37
CA ASP A 256 38.53 -8.89 -26.73
C ASP A 256 37.29 -8.35 -26.02
N ALA A 257 36.32 -7.67 -26.65
CA ALA A 257 35.61 -7.79 -27.94
C ALA A 257 34.36 -8.71 -27.92
N GLY A 258 33.29 -8.19 -28.54
CA GLY A 258 32.07 -8.91 -28.89
C GLY A 258 30.88 -8.53 -27.99
N GLY A 259 29.74 -8.05 -28.48
CA GLY A 259 29.26 -7.89 -29.85
C GLY A 259 27.74 -7.71 -29.82
N ASN A 260 27.27 -6.67 -30.49
CA ASN A 260 26.04 -6.53 -31.28
C ASN A 260 24.84 -7.47 -31.01
N LYS A 261 23.64 -6.90 -30.82
CA LYS A 261 22.55 -7.06 -31.81
C LYS A 261 21.33 -6.16 -31.56
N ASP A 262 20.95 -5.54 -32.65
CA ASP A 262 19.72 -4.84 -32.97
C ASP A 262 18.45 -5.68 -32.74
N GLY A 263 17.35 -4.97 -32.48
CA GLY A 263 16.00 -5.54 -32.43
C GLY A 263 14.94 -4.46 -32.56
N GLY A 264 14.99 -3.69 -33.64
CA GLY A 264 13.91 -2.78 -34.02
C GLY A 264 12.64 -3.55 -34.38
N GLY A 265 11.51 -3.09 -33.83
CA GLY A 265 10.16 -3.52 -34.20
C GLY A 265 9.22 -2.33 -34.14
N LYS A 266 9.24 -1.51 -35.18
CA LYS A 266 8.07 -0.68 -35.54
C LYS A 266 7.06 -1.63 -36.17
N ASP A 267 5.85 -1.66 -35.65
CA ASP A 267 4.71 -1.94 -36.52
C ASP A 267 3.57 -0.98 -36.23
N SER A 268 2.94 -0.62 -37.33
CA SER A 268 2.06 0.51 -37.55
C SER A 268 0.90 -0.02 -38.36
N GLY A 269 -0.35 0.20 -37.94
CA GLY A 269 -1.45 -0.03 -38.87
C GLY A 269 -2.85 -0.12 -38.28
N ALA A 270 -3.67 0.86 -38.70
CA ALA A 270 -5.10 0.79 -39.06
C ALA A 270 -6.11 0.35 -37.97
N ARG A 271 -7.05 1.20 -37.51
CA ARG A 271 -8.22 1.86 -38.18
C ARG A 271 -9.33 0.91 -38.66
N ASP A 272 -10.55 1.38 -38.35
CA ASP A 272 -11.88 1.02 -38.88
C ASP A 272 -12.52 -0.28 -38.36
N SER A 273 -13.83 -0.38 -38.11
CA SER A 273 -14.98 0.53 -38.29
C SER A 273 -16.22 -0.09 -37.63
N GLY A 274 -17.10 0.76 -37.09
CA GLY A 274 -18.57 0.70 -37.27
C GLY A 274 -19.42 -0.41 -36.62
N GLY A 275 -20.52 -0.01 -35.99
CA GLY A 275 -21.69 -0.88 -35.78
C GLY A 275 -22.53 -0.55 -34.54
N ASN A 276 -23.50 0.35 -34.71
CA ASN A 276 -24.56 0.72 -33.75
C ASN A 276 -25.76 -0.26 -33.86
N PRO A 277 -26.92 0.00 -33.23
CA PRO A 277 -27.32 -0.20 -31.83
C PRO A 277 -28.31 -1.39 -31.70
N ASP A 278 -28.70 -1.78 -30.48
CA ASP A 278 -29.97 -2.51 -30.29
C ASP A 278 -30.66 -2.13 -28.99
N ASP A 279 -31.94 -1.82 -29.17
CA ASP A 279 -32.92 -1.38 -28.20
C ASP A 279 -33.24 -2.46 -27.17
N ASN A 280 -33.41 -2.08 -25.90
CA ASN A 280 -34.33 -2.78 -25.00
C ASN A 280 -34.75 -1.89 -23.83
N GLU A 281 -35.95 -1.33 -23.98
CA GLU A 281 -36.79 -0.76 -22.94
C GLU A 281 -37.24 -1.85 -21.94
N PRO A 282 -37.34 -1.55 -20.63
CA PRO A 282 -38.30 -2.24 -19.77
C PRO A 282 -39.41 -1.29 -19.23
N PRO A 283 -40.56 -1.86 -18.82
CA PRO A 283 -41.85 -1.19 -18.88
C PRO A 283 -42.20 -0.33 -17.65
N LYS A 284 -43.08 0.64 -17.90
CA LYS A 284 -43.79 1.47 -16.92
C LYS A 284 -44.77 0.65 -16.05
N PRO A 285 -44.93 0.99 -14.76
CA PRO A 285 -46.17 0.73 -14.03
C PRO A 285 -47.15 1.92 -14.13
N GLN A 286 -48.41 1.61 -14.36
CA GLN A 286 -49.58 2.51 -14.31
C GLN A 286 -50.12 2.70 -12.86
N PRO A 287 -51.05 3.65 -12.62
CA PRO A 287 -51.08 4.51 -11.44
C PRO A 287 -52.08 4.08 -10.35
N GLN A 288 -51.97 4.71 -9.17
CA GLN A 288 -53.05 4.80 -8.18
C GLN A 288 -53.36 6.27 -7.86
N ASP A 289 -54.67 6.53 -7.86
CA ASP A 289 -55.48 7.70 -7.48
C ASP A 289 -55.10 8.28 -6.08
N GLU A 290 -55.37 9.51 -5.63
CA GLU A 290 -56.09 10.72 -6.07
C GLU A 290 -55.81 11.79 -4.98
N LYS A 291 -55.53 13.06 -5.36
CA LYS A 291 -56.16 14.28 -4.76
C LYS A 291 -55.64 15.58 -5.41
N PRO A 292 -56.50 16.58 -5.67
CA PRO A 292 -56.14 17.77 -6.43
C PRO A 292 -55.78 18.98 -5.54
N GLU A 293 -54.61 19.60 -5.78
CA GLU A 293 -54.30 20.96 -5.36
C GLU A 293 -54.02 21.85 -6.58
N LYS A 294 -54.43 23.12 -6.47
CA LYS A 294 -54.46 24.13 -7.54
C LYS A 294 -53.04 24.60 -7.94
N PRO A 295 -52.86 25.11 -9.18
CA PRO A 295 -51.53 25.34 -9.75
C PRO A 295 -50.95 26.71 -9.40
N ASP A 296 -49.69 26.72 -8.97
CA ASP A 296 -48.80 27.89 -9.00
C ASP A 296 -47.85 27.83 -10.22
N PRO A 297 -47.40 28.97 -10.74
CA PRO A 297 -46.74 29.08 -12.04
C PRO A 297 -45.34 28.44 -12.09
N GLN A 298 -45.11 27.71 -13.20
CA GLN A 298 -43.91 26.94 -13.53
C GLN A 298 -42.59 27.72 -13.37
N ALA A 299 -41.67 27.17 -12.58
CA ALA A 299 -40.24 27.45 -12.70
C ALA A 299 -39.69 26.75 -13.97
N PRO A 300 -38.75 27.39 -14.70
CA PRO A 300 -38.19 26.80 -15.92
C PRO A 300 -37.45 25.50 -15.63
N PRO A 301 -37.48 24.50 -16.54
CA PRO A 301 -36.83 23.22 -16.32
C PRO A 301 -35.31 23.40 -16.17
N PRO A 302 -34.65 22.58 -15.32
CA PRO A 302 -33.20 22.59 -15.21
C PRO A 302 -32.57 22.21 -16.56
N PRO A 303 -31.41 22.81 -16.92
CA PRO A 303 -30.74 22.50 -18.18
C PRO A 303 -30.40 21.01 -18.25
N SER A 304 -30.58 20.42 -19.44
CA SER A 304 -30.28 19.01 -19.70
C SER A 304 -28.82 18.69 -19.41
N ARG A 305 -28.56 17.52 -18.83
CA ARG A 305 -27.20 17.02 -18.51
C ARG A 305 -26.26 16.98 -19.73
N GLN A 306 -26.81 16.80 -20.93
CA GLN A 306 -26.04 16.83 -22.18
C GLN A 306 -25.27 18.14 -22.40
N ASN A 307 -25.83 19.28 -21.96
CA ASN A 307 -25.17 20.58 -22.09
C ASN A 307 -24.06 20.82 -21.04
N GLN A 308 -23.92 19.94 -20.05
CA GLN A 308 -22.85 20.00 -19.04
C GLN A 308 -21.63 19.21 -19.50
N ASP A 309 -21.85 18.04 -20.12
CA ASP A 309 -20.78 17.18 -20.61
C ASP A 309 -20.04 17.83 -21.79
N GLU A 310 -20.76 18.45 -22.73
CA GLU A 310 -20.14 19.25 -23.81
C GLU A 310 -19.32 20.42 -23.24
N ARG A 311 -19.81 21.05 -22.17
CA ARG A 311 -19.09 22.16 -21.52
C ARG A 311 -17.83 21.70 -20.78
N MET A 312 -17.81 20.49 -20.24
CA MET A 312 -16.62 19.90 -19.62
C MET A 312 -15.60 19.45 -20.66
N LEU A 313 -16.03 18.88 -21.79
CA LEU A 313 -15.15 18.52 -22.90
C LEU A 313 -14.49 19.76 -23.51
N ASP A 314 -15.25 20.84 -23.71
CA ASP A 314 -14.73 22.11 -24.23
C ASP A 314 -13.75 22.78 -23.24
N GLN A 315 -13.91 22.53 -21.92
CA GLN A 315 -12.95 22.96 -20.89
C GLN A 315 -11.68 22.12 -20.85
N LEU A 316 -11.77 20.82 -21.17
CA LEU A 316 -10.62 19.91 -21.22
C LEU A 316 -9.80 20.10 -22.50
N GLU A 317 -10.45 20.41 -23.64
CA GLU A 317 -9.75 20.71 -24.90
C GLU A 317 -9.06 22.08 -24.88
N ASN A 318 -9.62 23.05 -24.15
CA ASN A 318 -9.02 24.37 -23.98
C ASN A 318 -8.11 24.49 -22.74
N ALA A 319 -7.86 23.39 -22.02
CA ALA A 319 -6.97 23.40 -20.87
C ALA A 319 -5.52 23.69 -21.34
N PRO A 320 -4.84 24.71 -20.77
CA PRO A 320 -3.47 25.02 -21.16
C PRO A 320 -2.56 23.83 -20.86
N THR A 321 -1.67 23.52 -21.78
CA THR A 321 -0.68 22.46 -21.56
C THR A 321 0.21 22.82 -20.37
N ILE A 322 0.69 21.80 -19.63
CA ILE A 322 1.62 21.98 -18.50
C ILE A 322 2.78 22.92 -18.86
N GLN A 323 3.27 22.84 -20.10
CA GLN A 323 4.34 23.70 -20.62
C GLN A 323 3.93 25.18 -20.74
N GLN A 324 2.69 25.49 -21.13
CA GLN A 324 2.17 26.86 -21.19
C GLN A 324 1.95 27.45 -19.79
N GLU A 325 1.47 26.65 -18.84
CA GLU A 325 1.29 27.11 -17.46
C GLU A 325 2.63 27.43 -16.79
N ASP A 326 3.64 26.58 -17.02
CA ASP A 326 4.98 26.77 -16.47
C ASP A 326 5.68 28.00 -17.09
N ALA A 327 5.49 28.23 -18.39
CA ALA A 327 5.94 29.46 -19.07
C ALA A 327 5.24 30.72 -18.52
N ARG A 328 3.93 30.66 -18.26
CA ARG A 328 3.14 31.77 -17.70
C ARG A 328 3.59 32.10 -16.27
N LYS A 329 3.82 31.09 -15.42
CA LYS A 329 4.35 31.26 -14.06
C LYS A 329 5.75 31.89 -14.06
N ARG A 330 6.63 31.48 -14.98
CA ARG A 330 7.97 32.09 -15.14
C ARG A 330 7.89 33.55 -15.59
N ALA A 331 6.98 33.88 -16.51
CA ALA A 331 6.77 35.25 -16.98
C ALA A 331 6.22 36.18 -15.89
N GLN A 332 5.28 35.71 -15.06
CA GLN A 332 4.75 36.49 -13.94
C GLN A 332 5.83 36.78 -12.88
N ARG A 333 6.66 35.79 -12.55
CA ARG A 333 7.79 35.99 -11.60
C ARG A 333 8.81 37.02 -12.08
N ARG A 334 9.01 37.14 -13.41
CA ARG A 334 9.90 38.18 -13.98
C ARG A 334 9.32 39.59 -13.89
N ARG A 335 7.99 39.76 -13.95
CA ARG A 335 7.36 41.09 -13.87
C ARG A 335 7.39 41.70 -12.46
N VAL A 336 7.31 40.88 -11.42
CA VAL A 336 7.27 41.38 -10.03
C VAL A 336 8.64 41.92 -9.56
N ARG A 337 9.75 41.48 -10.16
CA ARG A 337 11.10 41.89 -9.74
C ARG A 337 11.59 43.22 -10.33
N GLY A 338 10.79 43.88 -11.18
CA GLY A 338 11.19 45.07 -11.94
C GLY A 338 10.53 46.40 -11.56
N THR A 339 9.68 46.46 -10.54
CA THR A 339 8.86 47.65 -10.24
C THR A 339 9.05 48.25 -8.83
N SER A 340 10.16 47.94 -8.15
CA SER A 340 10.41 48.43 -6.78
C SER A 340 11.48 49.51 -6.63
N ASP A 341 11.97 50.11 -7.73
CA ASP A 341 12.83 51.29 -7.65
C ASP A 341 12.30 52.40 -8.59
N LYS A 342 11.47 53.28 -8.02
CA LYS A 342 11.25 54.66 -8.45
C LYS A 342 10.52 55.46 -7.38
#